data_AF-A0A561EQU2-F1
#
_entry.id   AF-A0A561EQU2-F1
#
_cell.length_a   1.000
_cell.length_b   1.000
_cell.length_c   1.000
_cell.angle_alpha   90.00
_cell.angle_beta   90.00
_cell.angle_gamma   90.00
#
_symmetry.space_group_name_H-M   'P 1'
#
loop_
_entity.id
_entity.type
_entity.pdbx_description
1 polymer ?
#
loop_
_entity_poly.entity_id
_entity_poly.type
_entity_poly.pdbx_seq_one_letter_code
_entity_poly.pdbx_strand_id
1 'polypeptide(L)'
;MLRKTSGAGLLTALGAAMLLGATAPAASAESGTGDTSLPQPSTHLQSTDVGPALGGVTGALGYSVTPVKTLRLDPFAQSSADVLNNGVAVEPDNGLKPVTTGMLTAPLSNGGGVKDLPHVGPLLGVLPG
;
A
#
# COMPACT_ATOMS: atom_id res chain seq x y z
N MET A 1 -35.96 22.08 -14.49
CA MET A 1 -35.02 20.94 -14.49
C MET A 1 -34.44 20.81 -13.08
N LEU A 2 -34.76 19.73 -12.38
CA LEU A 2 -34.42 19.52 -10.97
C LEU A 2 -32.98 18.97 -10.87
N ARG A 3 -32.03 19.76 -10.37
CA ARG A 3 -30.64 19.31 -10.18
C ARG A 3 -30.56 18.42 -8.94
N LYS A 4 -30.38 17.12 -9.16
CA LYS A 4 -30.06 16.12 -8.13
C LYS A 4 -28.58 16.29 -7.77
N THR A 5 -28.28 16.94 -6.65
CA THR A 5 -26.91 17.08 -6.13
C THR A 5 -26.50 15.76 -5.49
N SER A 6 -25.49 15.11 -6.07
CA SER A 6 -24.93 13.83 -5.66
C SER A 6 -24.33 13.90 -4.25
N GLY A 7 -24.86 13.11 -3.31
CA GLY A 7 -24.40 12.98 -1.92
C GLY A 7 -23.03 12.33 -1.72
N ALA A 8 -22.22 12.17 -2.78
CA ALA A 8 -20.90 11.56 -2.71
C ALA A 8 -19.86 12.44 -1.99
N GLY A 9 -20.00 13.77 -2.06
CA GLY A 9 -19.05 14.70 -1.41
C GLY A 9 -19.18 14.76 0.12
N LEU A 10 -20.33 14.39 0.68
CA LEU A 10 -20.53 14.41 2.13
C LEU A 10 -19.88 13.20 2.82
N LEU A 11 -19.81 12.06 2.14
CA LEU A 11 -19.22 10.83 2.66
C LEU A 11 -17.69 10.88 2.67
N THR A 12 -17.07 11.55 1.69
CA THR A 12 -15.61 11.74 1.66
C THR A 12 -15.13 12.74 2.71
N ALA A 13 -15.91 13.79 3.00
CA ALA A 13 -15.60 14.75 4.06
C ALA A 13 -15.68 14.12 5.47
N LEU A 14 -16.62 13.20 5.70
CA LEU A 14 -16.76 12.50 6.98
C LEU A 14 -15.60 11.53 7.24
N GLY A 15 -15.09 10.86 6.20
CA GLY A 15 -13.94 9.96 6.32
C GLY A 15 -12.63 10.68 6.69
N ALA A 16 -12.38 11.87 6.11
CA ALA A 16 -11.19 12.66 6.42
C ALA A 16 -11.21 13.24 7.84
N ALA A 17 -12.39 13.62 8.36
CA ALA A 17 -12.55 14.10 9.73
C ALA A 17 -12.28 13.01 10.78
N MET A 18 -12.59 11.74 10.48
CA MET A 18 -12.28 10.61 11.37
C MET A 18 -10.79 10.23 11.36
N LEU A 19 -10.11 10.38 10.22
CA LEU A 19 -8.67 10.11 10.08
C LEU A 19 -7.78 11.21 10.69
N LEU A 20 -8.23 12.47 10.71
CA LEU A 20 -7.53 13.59 11.37
C LEU A 20 -8.03 13.88 12.80
N GLY A 21 -9.18 13.33 13.21
CA GLY A 21 -9.79 13.59 14.52
C GLY A 21 -9.24 12.73 15.67
N ALA A 22 -8.44 11.71 15.39
CA ALA A 22 -7.88 10.81 16.41
C ALA A 22 -6.59 11.31 17.09
N THR A 23 -6.22 12.58 16.91
CA THR A 23 -5.08 13.21 17.61
C THR A 23 -5.47 14.35 18.55
N ALA A 24 -6.76 14.50 18.89
CA ALA A 24 -7.16 15.41 19.95
C ALA A 24 -7.35 14.63 21.27
N PRO A 25 -6.54 14.87 22.31
CA PRO A 25 -6.93 14.45 23.66
C PRO A 25 -8.27 15.14 23.97
N ALA A 26 -9.26 14.33 24.33
CA ALA A 26 -10.55 14.81 24.77
C ALA A 26 -10.40 15.67 26.05
N ALA A 27 -11.16 16.75 26.09
CA ALA A 27 -11.59 17.48 27.29
C ALA A 27 -10.50 18.19 28.13
N SER A 28 -10.08 19.37 27.67
CA SER A 28 -9.88 20.47 28.63
C SER A 28 -11.24 21.10 28.89
N ALA A 29 -11.97 20.57 29.88
CA ALA A 29 -13.11 21.29 30.44
C ALA A 29 -12.55 22.50 31.23
N GLU A 30 -12.93 23.69 30.78
CA GLU A 30 -12.82 24.97 31.48
C GLU A 30 -13.08 24.79 32.98
N SER A 31 -12.06 25.02 33.81
CA SER A 31 -12.26 25.11 35.26
C SER A 31 -12.75 26.51 35.59
N GLY A 32 -14.08 26.67 35.52
CA GLY A 32 -14.77 27.76 36.19
C GLY A 32 -14.47 27.74 37.70
N THR A 33 -14.24 28.93 38.24
CA THR A 33 -14.01 29.23 39.65
C THR A 33 -15.04 28.58 40.59
N GLY A 34 -14.60 27.66 41.46
CA GLY A 34 -15.42 27.12 42.54
C GLY A 34 -14.70 26.05 43.35
N ASP A 35 -14.47 26.30 44.65
CA ASP A 35 -13.87 25.39 45.63
C ASP A 35 -14.76 24.17 45.93
N THR A 36 -14.92 23.28 44.95
CA THR A 36 -15.51 21.95 45.17
C THR A 36 -14.53 20.90 44.69
N SER A 37 -13.64 20.47 45.58
CA SER A 37 -12.71 19.37 45.33
C SER A 37 -13.49 18.06 45.14
N LEU A 38 -13.81 17.73 43.90
CA LEU A 38 -14.34 16.44 43.52
C LEU A 38 -13.27 15.35 43.72
N PRO A 39 -13.64 14.11 44.10
CA PRO A 39 -12.69 13.01 44.24
C PRO A 39 -11.94 12.78 42.93
N GLN A 40 -10.61 12.82 42.98
CA GLN A 40 -9.80 12.56 41.80
C GLN A 40 -9.97 11.09 41.38
N PRO A 41 -10.32 10.80 40.12
CA PRO A 41 -10.50 9.42 39.66
C PRO A 41 -9.18 8.64 39.84
N SER A 42 -9.24 7.52 40.58
CA SER A 42 -8.09 6.66 40.87
C SER A 42 -7.77 5.66 39.75
N THR A 43 -8.47 5.76 38.62
CA THR A 43 -8.33 4.84 37.49
C THR A 43 -7.15 5.26 36.63
N HIS A 44 -6.10 4.43 36.59
CA HIS A 44 -5.01 4.63 35.66
C HIS A 44 -5.45 4.29 34.23
N LEU A 45 -5.14 5.17 33.27
CA LEU A 45 -5.34 4.87 31.85
C LEU A 45 -4.44 3.69 31.46
N GLN A 46 -4.99 2.76 30.68
CA GLN A 46 -4.21 1.69 30.05
C GLN A 46 -3.16 2.32 29.12
N SER A 47 -1.97 1.72 29.06
CA SER A 47 -0.97 2.11 28.08
C SER A 47 -1.52 1.94 26.67
N THR A 48 -1.26 2.92 25.81
CA THR A 48 -1.69 2.88 24.41
C THR A 48 -1.04 1.70 23.68
N ASP A 49 -1.86 0.77 23.19
CA ASP A 49 -1.41 -0.31 22.33
C ASP A 49 -1.31 0.20 20.89
N VAL A 50 -0.08 0.21 20.36
CA VAL A 50 0.22 0.61 18.98
C VAL A 50 0.06 -0.53 17.98
N GLY A 51 -0.04 -1.78 18.44
CA GLY A 51 -0.16 -2.97 17.59
C GLY A 51 -1.33 -2.90 16.60
N PRO A 52 -2.56 -2.59 17.05
CA PRO A 52 -3.72 -2.46 16.17
C PRO A 52 -3.56 -1.34 15.12
N ALA A 53 -2.95 -0.21 15.51
CA ALA A 53 -2.70 0.90 14.60
C ALA A 53 -1.69 0.52 13.51
N LEU A 54 -0.59 -0.14 13.90
CA LEU A 54 0.44 -0.60 12.97
C LEU A 54 -0.09 -1.71 12.04
N GLY A 55 -0.88 -2.64 12.57
CA GLY A 55 -1.57 -3.68 11.80
C GLY A 55 -2.57 -3.09 10.80
N GLY A 56 -3.32 -2.06 11.21
CA GLY A 56 -4.25 -1.34 10.33
C GLY A 56 -3.53 -0.66 9.16
N VAL A 57 -2.43 0.05 9.43
CA VAL A 57 -1.62 0.72 8.38
C VAL A 57 -0.99 -0.29 7.43
N THR A 58 -0.33 -1.32 7.96
CA THR A 58 0.32 -2.34 7.11
C THR A 58 -0.69 -3.14 6.29
N GLY A 59 -1.86 -3.46 6.86
CA GLY A 59 -2.95 -4.08 6.13
C GLY A 59 -3.51 -3.19 5.02
N ALA A 60 -3.80 -1.92 5.30
CA ALA A 60 -4.32 -0.97 4.31
C ALA A 60 -3.32 -0.71 3.17
N LEU A 61 -2.03 -0.56 3.50
CA LEU A 61 -0.96 -0.44 2.52
C LEU A 61 -0.82 -1.73 1.71
N GLY A 62 -0.89 -2.90 2.34
CA GLY A 62 -0.91 -4.19 1.64
C GLY A 62 -2.02 -4.26 0.60
N TYR A 63 -3.26 -3.94 0.97
CA TYR A 63 -4.39 -4.00 0.03
C TYR A 63 -4.29 -3.02 -1.15
N SER A 64 -3.65 -1.88 -0.96
CA SER A 64 -3.49 -0.86 -2.01
C SER A 64 -2.26 -1.09 -2.89
N VAL A 65 -1.17 -1.59 -2.33
CA VAL A 65 0.10 -1.79 -3.03
C VAL A 65 0.17 -3.15 -3.72
N THR A 66 -0.43 -4.20 -3.15
CA THR A 66 -0.41 -5.56 -3.76
C THR A 66 -0.91 -5.55 -5.19
N PRO A 67 -2.09 -4.98 -5.54
CA PRO A 67 -2.59 -5.03 -6.91
C PRO A 67 -1.66 -4.38 -7.90
N VAL A 68 -0.97 -3.30 -7.50
CA VAL A 68 0.00 -2.59 -8.33
C VAL A 68 1.26 -3.43 -8.52
N LYS A 69 1.73 -4.12 -7.47
CA LYS A 69 2.88 -5.03 -7.52
C LYS A 69 2.65 -6.22 -8.45
N THR A 70 1.42 -6.75 -8.48
CA THR A 70 1.06 -8.00 -9.19
C THR A 70 0.41 -7.77 -10.55
N LEU A 71 0.12 -6.53 -10.94
CA LEU A 71 -0.57 -6.25 -12.20
C LEU A 71 0.28 -6.70 -13.40
N ARG A 72 -0.33 -7.44 -14.34
CA ARG A 72 0.32 -7.76 -15.62
C ARG A 72 0.65 -6.46 -16.35
N LEU A 73 1.94 -6.19 -16.55
CA LEU A 73 2.37 -5.00 -17.28
C LEU A 73 2.31 -5.19 -18.79
N ASP A 74 2.54 -6.42 -19.23
CA ASP A 74 2.50 -6.77 -20.65
C ASP A 74 1.12 -7.38 -21.00
N PRO A 75 0.29 -6.67 -21.79
CA PRO A 75 -1.01 -7.15 -22.23
C PRO A 75 -0.91 -8.29 -23.25
N PHE A 76 0.23 -8.43 -23.93
CA PHE A 76 0.50 -9.50 -24.89
C PHE A 76 1.26 -10.67 -24.28
N ALA A 77 1.52 -10.64 -22.97
CA ALA A 77 2.27 -11.70 -22.33
C ALA A 77 1.63 -13.08 -22.57
N GLN A 78 2.47 -14.08 -22.85
CA GLN A 78 2.10 -15.44 -23.28
C GLN A 78 1.40 -15.52 -24.65
N SER A 79 1.44 -14.44 -25.43
CA SER A 79 0.96 -14.43 -26.82
C SER A 79 2.09 -14.75 -27.80
N SER A 80 1.75 -15.36 -28.93
CA SER A 80 2.69 -15.48 -30.06
C SER A 80 3.07 -14.12 -30.68
N ALA A 81 2.27 -13.08 -30.42
CA ALA A 81 2.54 -11.70 -30.85
C ALA A 81 3.34 -10.89 -29.82
N ASP A 82 3.79 -11.53 -28.73
CA ASP A 82 4.56 -10.87 -27.68
C ASP A 82 5.95 -10.45 -28.17
N VAL A 83 6.20 -9.14 -28.17
CA VAL A 83 7.48 -8.57 -28.56
C VAL A 83 8.60 -8.87 -27.56
N LEU A 84 8.27 -9.00 -26.27
CA LEU A 84 9.21 -9.25 -25.18
C LEU A 84 9.72 -10.69 -25.14
N ASN A 85 9.04 -11.60 -25.85
CA ASN A 85 9.49 -12.98 -26.05
C ASN A 85 10.59 -13.12 -27.11
N ASN A 86 10.97 -12.04 -27.81
CA ASN A 86 12.06 -12.05 -28.79
C ASN A 86 13.44 -11.90 -28.13
N GLY A 87 13.79 -12.82 -27.25
CA GLY A 87 15.08 -12.84 -26.57
C GLY A 87 16.24 -13.13 -27.53
N VAL A 88 17.35 -12.41 -27.36
CA VAL A 88 18.63 -12.70 -28.04
C VAL A 88 19.60 -13.22 -27.00
N ALA A 89 20.31 -14.30 -27.33
CA ALA A 89 21.34 -14.89 -26.49
C ALA A 89 22.70 -14.83 -27.19
N VAL A 90 23.74 -14.50 -26.42
CA VAL A 90 25.13 -14.65 -26.82
C VAL A 90 25.72 -15.80 -26.02
N GLU A 91 26.21 -16.82 -26.72
CA GLU A 91 26.88 -17.98 -26.16
C GLU A 91 28.40 -17.75 -26.26
N PRO A 92 29.13 -17.66 -25.15
CA PRO A 92 30.58 -17.55 -25.19
C PRO A 92 31.25 -18.91 -25.43
N ASP A 93 32.23 -18.99 -26.33
CA ASP A 93 32.92 -20.25 -26.71
C ASP A 93 33.81 -20.85 -25.59
N ASN A 94 33.89 -20.21 -24.44
CA ASN A 94 34.71 -20.61 -23.29
C ASN A 94 33.94 -21.43 -22.25
N GLY A 95 32.77 -21.96 -22.60
CA GLY A 95 31.94 -22.80 -21.71
C GLY A 95 31.24 -22.02 -20.58
N LEU A 96 31.16 -20.69 -20.70
CA LEU A 96 30.37 -19.86 -19.78
C LEU A 96 28.88 -19.95 -20.11
N LYS A 97 28.05 -19.59 -19.13
CA LYS A 97 26.60 -19.55 -19.33
C LYS A 97 26.22 -18.50 -20.40
N PRO A 98 25.18 -18.76 -21.21
CA PRO A 98 24.71 -17.83 -22.21
C PRO A 98 24.17 -16.55 -21.54
N VAL A 99 24.52 -15.40 -22.10
CA VAL A 99 23.94 -14.12 -21.68
C VAL A 99 22.77 -13.82 -22.60
N THR A 100 21.57 -13.72 -22.04
CA THR A 100 20.33 -13.52 -22.79
C THR A 100 19.56 -12.31 -22.31
N THR A 101 18.97 -11.56 -23.24
CA THR A 101 18.03 -10.49 -22.93
C THR A 101 16.74 -11.02 -22.30
N GLY A 102 16.45 -12.32 -22.51
CA GLY A 102 15.32 -13.01 -21.89
C GLY A 102 15.35 -12.97 -20.37
N MET A 103 16.50 -12.86 -19.71
CA MET A 103 16.55 -12.70 -18.26
C MET A 103 15.84 -11.43 -17.75
N LEU A 104 15.80 -10.38 -18.57
CA LEU A 104 15.15 -9.12 -18.22
C LEU A 104 13.70 -9.05 -18.73
N THR A 105 13.42 -9.65 -19.90
CA THR A 105 12.11 -9.54 -20.54
C THR A 105 11.16 -10.69 -20.20
N ALA A 106 11.67 -11.88 -19.86
CA ALA A 106 10.85 -13.06 -19.58
C ALA A 106 9.86 -12.87 -18.42
N PRO A 107 10.20 -12.18 -17.30
CA PRO A 107 9.21 -11.95 -16.25
C PRO A 107 7.97 -11.23 -16.76
N LEU A 108 8.14 -10.24 -17.64
CA LEU A 108 7.03 -9.49 -18.24
C LEU A 108 6.30 -10.33 -19.29
N SER A 109 7.04 -10.94 -20.19
CA SER A 109 6.51 -11.81 -21.26
C SER A 109 5.71 -13.00 -20.72
N ASN A 110 6.02 -13.49 -19.53
CA ASN A 110 5.26 -14.57 -18.86
C ASN A 110 4.05 -14.06 -18.07
N GLY A 111 3.81 -12.75 -18.05
CA GLY A 111 2.68 -12.14 -17.34
C GLY A 111 2.97 -11.77 -15.89
N GLY A 112 4.23 -11.63 -15.52
CA GLY A 112 4.63 -11.08 -14.22
C GLY A 112 4.32 -9.59 -14.11
N GLY A 113 4.28 -9.12 -12.86
CA GLY A 113 4.15 -7.71 -12.52
C GLY A 113 5.50 -7.06 -12.23
N VAL A 114 5.47 -5.80 -11.78
CA VAL A 114 6.70 -5.06 -11.39
C VAL A 114 7.49 -5.76 -10.29
N LYS A 115 6.83 -6.57 -9.45
CA LYS A 115 7.49 -7.35 -8.40
C LYS A 115 8.34 -8.51 -8.93
N ASP A 116 8.12 -8.91 -10.18
CA ASP A 116 8.79 -10.06 -10.80
C ASP A 116 10.02 -9.64 -11.61
N LEU A 117 10.24 -8.33 -11.74
CA LEU A 117 11.39 -7.78 -12.46
C LEU A 117 12.70 -8.01 -11.70
N PRO A 118 13.79 -8.35 -12.40
CA PRO A 118 15.10 -8.41 -11.78
C PRO A 118 15.47 -7.05 -11.20
N HIS A 119 16.10 -7.05 -10.03
CA HIS A 119 16.49 -5.87 -9.24
C HIS A 119 15.35 -5.04 -8.63
N VAL A 120 14.22 -4.87 -9.32
CA VAL A 120 13.06 -4.12 -8.80
C VAL A 120 12.23 -4.98 -7.84
N GLY A 121 12.04 -6.26 -8.15
CA GLY A 121 11.27 -7.20 -7.34
C GLY A 121 11.70 -7.28 -5.87
N PRO A 122 13.00 -7.45 -5.57
CA PRO A 122 13.48 -7.45 -4.20
C PRO A 122 13.19 -6.14 -3.43
N LEU A 123 13.29 -4.99 -4.12
CA LEU A 123 12.96 -3.69 -3.54
C LEU A 123 11.46 -3.52 -3.30
N LEU A 124 10.61 -4.12 -4.13
CA LEU A 124 9.17 -4.11 -3.91
C LEU A 124 8.72 -5.14 -2.86
N GLY A 125 9.52 -6.18 -2.62
CA GLY A 125 9.27 -7.20 -1.59
C GLY A 125 9.32 -6.68 -0.16
N VAL A 126 9.96 -5.52 0.08
CA VAL A 126 9.95 -4.89 1.42
C VAL A 126 8.66 -4.10 1.69
N LEU A 127 7.90 -3.75 0.66
CA LEU A 127 6.61 -3.10 0.86
C LEU A 127 5.56 -4.15 1.26
N PRO A 128 4.68 -3.84 2.22
CA PRO A 128 3.61 -4.74 2.66
C PRO A 128 2.71 -5.16 1.48
N GLY A 129 2.22 -6.40 1.56
CA GLY A 129 1.56 -7.07 0.43
C GLY A 129 2.57 -7.65 -0.55
#